data_AF-A0AAU5CIB9-F1
#
_entry.id   AF-A0AAU5CIB9-F1
#
_cell.length_a   1.000
_cell.length_b   1.000
_cell.length_c   1.000
_cell.angle_alpha   90.00
_cell.angle_beta   90.00
_cell.angle_gamma   90.00
#
_symmetry.space_group_name_H-M   'P 1'
#
loop_
_entity.id
_entity.type
_entity.pdbx_description
1 polymer ?
#
loop_
_entity_poly.entity_id
_entity_poly.type
_entity_poly.pdbx_seq_one_letter_code
_entity_poly.pdbx_strand_id
1 'polypeptide(L)'
;MSVRVRIRTSTAALAMTTALVGALAGCTGASTSQGPGGDVPYVPPSANASAVNKEIEQDEAEAAADAEASEAAAASAAQEEAMNRPQEVRSAFAGLQATYQDGCAPGDGNCAYFLGRVNDELNGLDRSMRADGGGPNHFKEPMGWISVLRTKLAGDSTTANLEKHRKQLLGTRDRVNTWMQGHPEDYR
;
A
#
# COMPACT_ATOMS: atom_id res chain seq x y z
N MET A 1 41.41 12.44 -34.04
CA MET A 1 40.02 12.77 -34.41
C MET A 1 39.30 13.23 -33.15
N SER A 2 39.06 14.53 -33.03
CA SER A 2 38.51 15.15 -31.82
C SER A 2 37.00 15.30 -31.94
N VAL A 3 36.25 14.70 -31.01
CA VAL A 3 34.80 14.86 -30.92
C VAL A 3 34.49 15.66 -29.66
N ARG A 4 33.99 16.90 -29.83
CA ARG A 4 33.41 17.74 -28.77
C ARG A 4 31.91 17.75 -28.97
N VAL A 5 31.11 17.36 -27.97
CA VAL A 5 29.68 17.68 -27.93
C VAL A 5 29.25 18.08 -26.53
N ARG A 6 28.39 19.12 -26.50
CA ARG A 6 28.06 20.04 -25.42
C ARG A 6 27.02 19.51 -24.43
N ILE A 7 27.18 19.96 -23.18
CA ILE A 7 26.20 19.89 -22.09
C ILE A 7 25.04 20.85 -22.38
N ARG A 8 23.80 20.41 -22.11
CA ARG A 8 22.62 21.29 -21.99
C ARG A 8 21.98 21.06 -20.63
N THR A 9 22.06 22.07 -19.78
CA THR A 9 21.30 22.21 -18.54
C THR A 9 19.96 22.86 -18.83
N SER A 10 18.88 22.37 -18.24
CA SER A 10 17.59 23.08 -18.22
C SER A 10 17.00 22.98 -16.82
N THR A 11 16.98 24.12 -16.13
CA THR A 11 16.25 24.39 -14.90
C THR A 11 14.85 24.86 -15.25
N ALA A 12 13.83 24.37 -14.54
CA ALA A 12 12.53 25.02 -14.44
C ALA A 12 11.88 24.69 -13.10
N ALA A 13 11.56 25.72 -12.33
CA ALA A 13 10.82 25.70 -11.08
C ALA A 13 9.34 26.00 -11.34
N LEU A 14 8.43 25.52 -10.48
CA LEU A 14 7.13 26.17 -10.19
C LEU A 14 6.49 25.59 -8.92
N ALA A 15 6.09 26.51 -8.04
CA ALA A 15 5.32 26.32 -6.81
C ALA A 15 3.82 26.10 -7.10
N MET A 16 2.96 25.97 -6.06
CA MET A 16 1.58 25.46 -6.12
C MET A 16 1.03 25.10 -4.72
N THR A 17 0.82 26.10 -3.85
CA THR A 17 0.01 26.05 -2.60
C THR A 17 -1.49 25.97 -2.88
N THR A 18 -2.25 25.13 -2.17
CA THR A 18 -3.71 25.26 -2.02
C THR A 18 -4.16 24.91 -0.60
N ALA A 19 -4.97 25.79 -0.02
CA ALA A 19 -5.66 25.61 1.27
C ALA A 19 -7.11 25.17 1.00
N LEU A 20 -7.66 24.29 1.83
CA LEU A 20 -9.08 23.96 1.81
C LEU A 20 -9.66 23.93 3.24
N VAL A 21 -10.61 24.82 3.47
CA VAL A 21 -11.45 24.94 4.67
C VAL A 21 -12.75 24.17 4.40
N GLY A 22 -13.15 23.29 5.32
CA GLY A 22 -14.42 22.56 5.27
C GLY A 22 -15.14 22.62 6.61
N ALA A 23 -16.32 23.26 6.63
CA ALA A 23 -17.17 23.44 7.80
C ALA A 23 -18.04 22.20 8.06
N LEU A 24 -18.15 21.77 9.32
CA LEU A 24 -19.07 20.71 9.75
C LEU A 24 -20.38 21.31 10.25
N ALA A 25 -21.48 20.79 9.69
CA ALA A 25 -22.87 21.11 10.03
C ALA A 25 -23.27 20.49 11.37
N GLY A 26 -24.07 21.20 12.16
CA GLY A 26 -24.63 20.72 13.43
C GLY A 26 -26.07 21.18 13.66
N CYS A 27 -26.91 20.20 14.04
CA CYS A 27 -28.16 20.26 14.82
C CYS A 27 -29.34 21.10 14.25
N THR A 28 -30.61 20.69 14.29
CA THR A 28 -31.37 20.00 15.35
C THR A 28 -32.60 19.28 14.76
N GLY A 29 -32.98 18.16 15.40
CA GLY A 29 -34.31 17.57 15.24
C GLY A 29 -35.30 18.15 16.25
N ALA A 30 -36.56 18.32 15.84
CA ALA A 30 -37.74 18.25 16.69
C ALA A 30 -39.02 18.24 15.82
N SER A 31 -39.69 17.11 15.79
CA SER A 31 -41.13 16.98 15.53
C SER A 31 -41.56 15.84 16.46
N THR A 32 -42.55 16.01 17.34
CA THR A 32 -43.95 16.10 16.94
C THR A 32 -44.82 16.71 18.04
N SER A 33 -45.89 17.34 17.59
CA SER A 33 -47.08 17.75 18.33
C SER A 33 -48.02 16.57 18.52
N GLN A 34 -48.60 16.37 19.72
CA GLN A 34 -50.05 16.15 19.91
C GLN A 34 -50.43 16.06 21.40
N GLY A 35 -51.51 16.76 21.77
CA GLY A 35 -52.03 16.87 23.13
C GLY A 35 -52.93 15.70 23.57
N PRO A 36 -54.07 15.97 24.23
CA PRO A 36 -54.20 15.95 25.69
C PRO A 36 -55.13 14.84 26.19
N GLY A 37 -55.02 14.46 27.47
CA GLY A 37 -56.13 13.80 28.18
C GLY A 37 -55.74 12.90 29.36
N GLY A 38 -56.46 13.06 30.46
CA GLY A 38 -56.93 11.95 31.29
C GLY A 38 -56.11 11.61 32.52
N ASP A 39 -56.59 12.07 33.68
CA ASP A 39 -56.26 11.56 35.00
C ASP A 39 -56.22 10.02 35.06
N VAL A 40 -55.06 9.47 35.45
CA VAL A 40 -54.91 8.09 35.93
C VAL A 40 -54.04 8.09 37.19
N PRO A 41 -54.41 7.36 38.26
CA PRO A 41 -53.65 7.35 39.50
C PRO A 41 -52.27 6.71 39.32
N TYR A 42 -51.25 7.40 39.81
CA TYR A 42 -49.87 6.95 39.85
C TYR A 42 -49.73 5.65 40.66
N VAL A 43 -49.29 4.58 39.98
CA VAL A 43 -48.82 3.34 40.61
C VAL A 43 -47.30 3.32 40.47
N PRO A 44 -46.50 3.28 41.55
CA PRO A 44 -45.05 3.19 41.43
C PRO A 44 -44.67 1.85 40.79
N PRO A 45 -43.79 1.81 39.77
CA PRO A 45 -43.29 0.55 39.24
C PRO A 45 -42.46 -0.16 40.32
N SER A 46 -42.76 -1.45 40.51
CA SER A 46 -42.02 -2.35 41.41
C SER A 46 -40.53 -2.38 41.05
N ALA A 47 -39.66 -2.47 42.08
CA ALA A 47 -38.20 -2.52 42.00
C ALA A 47 -37.59 -3.69 41.17
N ASN A 48 -38.40 -4.49 40.48
CA ASN A 48 -37.94 -5.54 39.57
C ASN A 48 -37.59 -5.02 38.17
N ALA A 49 -37.88 -3.76 37.83
CA ALA A 49 -37.49 -3.16 36.55
C ALA A 49 -36.00 -2.82 36.47
N SER A 50 -35.32 -2.59 37.62
CA SER A 50 -33.91 -2.22 37.64
C SER A 50 -32.93 -3.40 37.52
N ALA A 51 -33.38 -4.64 37.73
CA ALA A 51 -32.53 -5.82 37.55
C ALA A 51 -32.44 -6.22 36.07
N VAL A 52 -33.58 -6.17 35.35
CA VAL A 52 -33.65 -6.53 33.92
C VAL A 52 -32.87 -5.53 33.05
N ASN A 53 -32.91 -4.23 33.37
CA ASN A 53 -32.13 -3.24 32.60
C ASN A 53 -30.62 -3.44 32.74
N LYS A 54 -30.14 -3.90 33.90
CA LYS A 54 -28.71 -4.03 34.16
C LYS A 54 -28.09 -5.25 33.47
N GLU A 55 -28.85 -6.34 33.31
CA GLU A 55 -28.43 -7.51 32.53
C GLU A 55 -28.42 -7.21 31.03
N ILE A 56 -29.41 -6.47 30.51
CA ILE A 56 -29.46 -6.05 29.10
C ILE A 56 -28.32 -5.08 28.75
N GLU A 57 -28.03 -4.10 29.60
CA GLU A 57 -26.92 -3.14 29.37
C GLU A 57 -25.53 -3.81 29.40
N GLN A 58 -25.38 -4.94 30.11
CA GLN A 58 -24.12 -5.68 30.21
C GLN A 58 -23.92 -6.62 29.00
N ASP A 59 -24.98 -7.31 28.56
CA ASP A 59 -24.99 -8.09 27.33
C ASP A 59 -24.80 -7.21 26.09
N GLU A 60 -25.37 -6.01 26.05
CA GLU A 60 -25.19 -5.05 24.96
C GLU A 60 -23.77 -4.45 24.94
N ALA A 61 -23.15 -4.23 26.11
CA ALA A 61 -21.77 -3.76 26.20
C ALA A 61 -20.73 -4.84 25.81
N GLU A 62 -20.97 -6.10 26.20
CA GLU A 62 -20.11 -7.22 25.79
C GLU A 62 -20.30 -7.58 24.31
N ALA A 63 -21.52 -7.53 23.78
CA ALA A 63 -21.78 -7.70 22.35
C ALA A 63 -21.20 -6.55 21.50
N ALA A 64 -21.23 -5.31 22.00
CA ALA A 64 -20.59 -4.18 21.33
C ALA A 64 -19.05 -4.30 21.34
N ALA A 65 -18.47 -4.77 22.44
CA ALA A 65 -17.03 -4.99 22.53
C ALA A 65 -16.54 -6.13 21.61
N ASP A 66 -17.33 -7.20 21.47
CA ASP A 66 -17.02 -8.33 20.57
C ASP A 66 -17.17 -7.93 19.10
N ALA A 67 -18.17 -7.09 18.78
CA ALA A 67 -18.36 -6.52 17.45
C ALA A 67 -17.20 -5.59 17.05
N GLU A 68 -16.76 -4.69 17.93
CA GLU A 68 -15.62 -3.80 17.66
C GLU A 68 -14.29 -4.58 17.54
N ALA A 69 -14.10 -5.62 18.34
CA ALA A 69 -12.94 -6.51 18.22
C ALA A 69 -12.93 -7.29 16.90
N SER A 70 -14.10 -7.75 16.45
CA SER A 70 -14.27 -8.45 15.18
C SER A 70 -14.07 -7.52 13.98
N GLU A 71 -14.54 -6.28 14.03
CA GLU A 71 -14.32 -5.27 12.98
C GLU A 71 -12.84 -4.84 12.91
N ALA A 72 -12.17 -4.67 14.05
CA ALA A 72 -10.73 -4.38 14.09
C ALA A 72 -9.89 -5.53 13.52
N ALA A 73 -10.27 -6.78 13.78
CA ALA A 73 -9.62 -7.95 13.21
C ALA A 73 -9.85 -8.05 11.69
N ALA A 74 -11.08 -7.79 11.22
CA ALA A 74 -11.41 -7.76 9.80
C ALA A 74 -10.67 -6.63 9.06
N ALA A 75 -10.57 -5.44 9.65
CA ALA A 75 -9.82 -4.32 9.09
C ALA A 75 -8.31 -4.64 8.99
N SER A 76 -7.75 -5.29 10.01
CA SER A 76 -6.33 -5.70 10.02
C SER A 76 -6.06 -6.74 8.94
N ALA A 77 -6.93 -7.74 8.79
CA ALA A 77 -6.83 -8.76 7.75
C ALA A 77 -6.98 -8.16 6.34
N ALA A 78 -7.95 -7.26 6.14
CA ALA A 78 -8.13 -6.57 4.86
C ALA A 78 -6.94 -5.66 4.51
N GLN A 79 -6.30 -5.06 5.51
CA GLN A 79 -5.12 -4.25 5.32
C GLN A 79 -3.89 -5.11 4.98
N GLU A 80 -3.73 -6.26 5.63
CA GLU A 80 -2.69 -7.24 5.29
C GLU A 80 -2.90 -7.81 3.89
N GLU A 81 -4.14 -8.09 3.51
CA GLU A 81 -4.50 -8.56 2.16
C GLU A 81 -4.28 -7.46 1.11
N ALA A 82 -4.59 -6.20 1.42
CA ALA A 82 -4.30 -5.07 0.54
C ALA A 82 -2.79 -4.83 0.35
N MET A 83 -1.98 -5.03 1.38
CA MET A 83 -0.51 -4.95 1.29
C MET A 83 0.10 -6.11 0.49
N ASN A 84 -0.58 -7.25 0.47
CA ASN A 84 -0.15 -8.45 -0.27
C ASN A 84 -0.72 -8.53 -1.69
N ARG A 85 -1.75 -7.73 -2.03
CA ARG A 85 -2.26 -7.68 -3.41
C ARG A 85 -1.15 -7.20 -4.35
N PRO A 86 -0.88 -7.93 -5.44
CA PRO A 86 0.01 -7.47 -6.49
C PRO A 86 -0.47 -6.10 -6.99
N GLN A 87 0.43 -5.13 -7.01
CA GLN A 87 0.14 -3.84 -7.63
C GLN A 87 -0.09 -4.05 -9.13
N GLU A 88 -0.83 -3.14 -9.79
CA GLU A 88 -0.80 -3.06 -11.25
C GLU A 88 0.65 -2.99 -11.75
N VAL A 89 0.96 -3.69 -12.84
CA VAL A 89 2.34 -3.78 -13.39
C VAL A 89 2.93 -2.39 -13.61
N ARG A 90 2.10 -1.44 -14.04
CA ARG A 90 2.48 -0.02 -14.21
C ARG A 90 3.04 0.61 -12.94
N SER A 91 2.37 0.40 -11.81
CA SER A 91 2.74 0.99 -10.52
C SER A 91 3.99 0.33 -9.96
N ALA A 92 4.08 -1.00 -10.04
CA ALA A 92 5.29 -1.73 -9.64
C ALA A 92 6.50 -1.33 -10.50
N PHE A 93 6.29 -1.11 -11.80
CA PHE A 93 7.37 -0.64 -12.67
C PHE A 93 7.82 0.78 -12.30
N ALA A 94 6.90 1.67 -11.93
CA ALA A 94 7.26 3.01 -11.44
C ALA A 94 8.11 2.95 -10.14
N GLY A 95 7.82 2.00 -9.24
CA GLY A 95 8.64 1.73 -8.06
C GLY A 95 10.08 1.33 -8.42
N LEU A 96 10.24 0.40 -9.38
CA LEU A 96 11.55 0.02 -9.90
C LEU A 96 12.29 1.22 -10.52
N GLN A 97 11.58 2.07 -11.26
CA GLN A 97 12.16 3.28 -11.87
C GLN A 97 12.62 4.30 -10.83
N ALA A 98 11.94 4.40 -9.68
CA ALA A 98 12.34 5.30 -8.61
C ALA A 98 13.76 4.97 -8.07
N THR A 99 14.20 3.71 -8.17
CA THR A 99 15.56 3.31 -7.75
C THR A 99 16.67 3.92 -8.61
N TYR A 100 16.38 4.50 -9.78
CA TYR A 100 17.40 5.20 -10.59
C TYR A 100 17.78 6.58 -10.04
N GLN A 101 17.01 7.11 -9.10
CA GLN A 101 17.32 8.37 -8.41
C GLN A 101 18.33 8.18 -7.27
N ASP A 102 18.43 6.94 -6.79
CA ASP A 102 19.36 6.51 -5.75
C ASP A 102 20.58 5.80 -6.38
N GLY A 103 21.61 5.57 -5.57
CA GLY A 103 22.77 4.81 -6.00
C GLY A 103 23.54 4.18 -4.85
N CYS A 104 24.45 3.29 -5.22
CA CYS A 104 25.44 2.72 -4.32
C CYS A 104 26.81 2.81 -4.99
N ALA A 105 27.67 3.74 -4.55
CA ALA A 105 29.10 3.60 -4.81
C ALA A 105 29.71 2.62 -3.79
N PRO A 106 30.78 1.89 -4.15
CA PRO A 106 31.47 1.03 -3.19
C PRO A 106 31.94 1.84 -1.96
N GLY A 107 31.57 1.41 -0.76
CA GLY A 107 31.93 2.07 0.50
C GLY A 107 30.93 3.10 1.01
N ASP A 108 29.86 3.39 0.25
CA ASP A 108 28.80 4.28 0.72
C ASP A 108 27.92 3.59 1.77
N GLY A 109 27.66 4.27 2.89
CA GLY A 109 26.80 3.75 3.95
C GLY A 109 25.35 3.49 3.54
N ASN A 110 24.89 4.08 2.43
CA ASN A 110 23.54 3.88 1.90
C ASN A 110 23.43 2.66 0.96
N CYS A 111 24.53 1.96 0.68
CA CYS A 111 24.53 0.88 -0.29
C CYS A 111 23.60 -0.27 0.10
N ALA A 112 23.59 -0.63 1.38
CA ALA A 112 22.72 -1.67 1.92
C ALA A 112 21.23 -1.40 1.63
N TYR A 113 20.79 -0.17 1.94
CA TYR A 113 19.41 0.27 1.70
C TYR A 113 19.08 0.25 0.21
N PHE A 114 19.96 0.82 -0.63
CA PHE A 114 19.75 0.88 -2.07
C PHE A 114 19.63 -0.52 -2.69
N LEU A 115 20.53 -1.45 -2.36
CA LEU A 115 20.50 -2.80 -2.92
C LEU A 115 19.30 -3.61 -2.42
N GLY A 116 18.91 -3.44 -1.15
CA GLY A 116 17.67 -3.99 -0.60
C GLY A 116 16.47 -3.51 -1.39
N ARG A 117 16.37 -2.18 -1.58
CA ARG A 117 15.28 -1.57 -2.35
C ARG A 117 15.23 -2.09 -3.80
N VAL A 118 16.35 -2.18 -4.51
CA VAL A 118 16.36 -2.74 -5.88
C VAL A 118 15.87 -4.19 -5.89
N ASN A 119 16.28 -5.01 -4.93
CA ASN A 119 15.78 -6.39 -4.81
C ASN A 119 14.27 -6.43 -4.57
N ASP A 120 13.76 -5.59 -3.68
CA ASP A 120 12.34 -5.58 -3.31
C ASP A 120 11.45 -5.12 -4.46
N GLU A 121 11.86 -4.07 -5.19
CA GLU A 121 11.14 -3.58 -6.37
C GLU A 121 11.13 -4.61 -7.50
N LEU A 122 12.24 -5.33 -7.73
CA LEU A 122 12.26 -6.43 -8.71
C LEU A 122 11.33 -7.57 -8.32
N ASN A 123 11.26 -7.93 -7.04
CA ASN A 123 10.34 -8.95 -6.56
C ASN A 123 8.88 -8.49 -6.61
N GLY A 124 8.61 -7.22 -6.29
CA GLY A 124 7.29 -6.60 -6.44
C GLY A 124 6.81 -6.64 -7.88
N LEU A 125 7.66 -6.22 -8.82
CA LEU A 125 7.35 -6.26 -10.24
C LEU A 125 7.11 -7.68 -10.76
N ASP A 126 7.90 -8.69 -10.34
CA ASP A 126 7.65 -10.09 -10.72
C ASP A 126 6.29 -10.59 -10.21
N ARG A 127 5.87 -10.21 -9.00
CA ARG A 127 4.53 -10.55 -8.49
C ARG A 127 3.43 -9.91 -9.32
N SER A 128 3.56 -8.62 -9.64
CA SER A 128 2.62 -7.91 -10.50
C SER A 128 2.51 -8.53 -11.89
N MET A 129 3.64 -8.82 -12.54
CA MET A 129 3.66 -9.43 -13.88
C MET A 129 3.04 -10.83 -13.90
N ARG A 130 3.13 -11.60 -12.81
CA ARG A 130 2.48 -12.92 -12.69
C ARG A 130 0.99 -12.84 -12.46
N ALA A 131 0.54 -11.79 -11.79
CA ALA A 131 -0.87 -11.55 -11.49
C ALA A 131 -1.61 -10.90 -12.65
N ASP A 132 -0.88 -10.36 -13.63
CA ASP A 132 -1.44 -9.75 -14.83
C ASP A 132 -2.28 -10.75 -15.64
N GLY A 133 -3.41 -10.27 -16.16
CA GLY A 133 -4.37 -11.07 -16.91
C GLY A 133 -3.93 -11.47 -18.32
N GLY A 134 -2.83 -10.91 -18.84
CA GLY A 134 -2.29 -11.22 -20.18
C GLY A 134 -1.69 -12.62 -20.33
N GLY A 135 -1.60 -13.39 -19.25
CA GLY A 135 -1.09 -14.75 -19.23
C GLY A 135 0.44 -14.84 -19.15
N PRO A 136 0.99 -16.04 -18.88
CA PRO A 136 2.39 -16.21 -18.47
C PRO A 136 3.44 -15.87 -19.54
N ASN A 137 3.01 -15.67 -20.79
CA ASN A 137 3.91 -15.29 -21.88
C ASN A 137 4.06 -13.79 -22.07
N HIS A 138 3.16 -12.96 -21.49
CA HIS A 138 3.15 -11.51 -21.66
C HIS A 138 4.46 -10.87 -21.17
N PHE A 139 4.91 -11.28 -19.98
CA PHE A 139 6.13 -10.78 -19.34
C PHE A 139 7.23 -11.83 -19.25
N LYS A 140 7.32 -12.73 -20.22
CA LYS A 140 8.19 -13.92 -20.15
C LYS A 140 9.66 -13.56 -19.94
N GLU A 141 10.17 -12.59 -20.71
CA GLU A 141 11.55 -12.13 -20.62
C GLU A 141 11.89 -11.50 -19.26
N PRO A 142 11.19 -10.44 -18.79
CA PRO A 142 11.52 -9.81 -17.52
C PRO A 142 11.35 -10.77 -16.33
N MET A 143 10.30 -11.58 -16.29
CA MET A 143 10.13 -12.62 -15.25
C MET A 143 11.28 -13.64 -15.27
N GLY A 144 11.74 -14.03 -16.46
CA GLY A 144 12.86 -14.95 -16.62
C GLY A 144 14.15 -14.41 -16.02
N TRP A 145 14.48 -13.13 -16.27
CA TRP A 145 15.68 -12.51 -15.71
C TRP A 145 15.60 -12.37 -14.19
N ILE A 146 14.44 -12.01 -13.65
CA ILE A 146 14.22 -11.91 -12.19
C ILE A 146 14.32 -13.29 -11.53
N SER A 147 13.83 -14.35 -12.18
CA SER A 147 13.98 -15.73 -11.69
C SER A 147 15.45 -16.18 -11.63
N VAL A 148 16.24 -15.87 -12.67
CA VAL A 148 17.69 -16.14 -12.69
C VAL A 148 18.40 -15.37 -11.56
N LEU A 149 18.02 -14.11 -11.32
CA LEU A 149 18.56 -13.34 -10.21
C LEU A 149 18.26 -14.00 -8.85
N ARG A 150 17.00 -14.35 -8.60
CA ARG A 150 16.59 -15.04 -7.35
C ARG A 150 17.34 -16.35 -7.12
N THR A 151 17.58 -17.11 -8.19
CA THR A 151 18.38 -18.34 -8.12
C THR A 151 19.82 -18.05 -7.68
N LYS A 152 20.44 -16.98 -8.18
CA LYS A 152 21.78 -16.56 -7.75
C LYS A 152 21.82 -16.06 -6.32
N LEU A 153 20.77 -15.36 -5.88
CA LEU A 153 20.64 -14.90 -4.50
C LEU A 153 20.31 -16.04 -3.53
N ALA A 154 19.81 -17.17 -4.01
CA ALA A 154 19.40 -18.32 -3.20
C ALA A 154 18.40 -17.98 -2.08
N GLY A 155 17.57 -16.95 -2.30
CA GLY A 155 16.61 -16.45 -1.30
C GLY A 155 17.25 -15.64 -0.16
N ASP A 156 18.56 -15.42 -0.17
CA ASP A 156 19.28 -14.64 0.84
C ASP A 156 19.27 -13.15 0.45
N SER A 157 18.48 -12.35 1.17
CA SER A 157 18.38 -10.90 1.02
C SER A 157 19.25 -10.12 2.01
N THR A 158 20.19 -10.76 2.68
CA THR A 158 21.13 -10.06 3.57
C THR A 158 22.01 -9.10 2.78
N THR A 159 22.36 -7.96 3.39
CA THR A 159 23.24 -6.94 2.79
C THR A 159 24.50 -7.54 2.18
N ALA A 160 25.18 -8.43 2.90
CA ALA A 160 26.42 -9.06 2.44
C ALA A 160 26.21 -9.85 1.13
N ASN A 161 25.09 -10.58 1.01
CA ASN A 161 24.79 -11.34 -0.20
C ASN A 161 24.35 -10.43 -1.36
N LEU A 162 23.56 -9.39 -1.09
CA LEU A 162 23.16 -8.40 -2.08
C LEU A 162 24.37 -7.63 -2.64
N GLU A 163 25.31 -7.23 -1.79
CA GLU A 163 26.57 -6.59 -2.21
C GLU A 163 27.44 -7.52 -3.07
N LYS A 164 27.58 -8.78 -2.65
CA LYS A 164 28.27 -9.83 -3.42
C LYS A 164 27.69 -9.97 -4.83
N HIS A 165 26.37 -9.85 -4.97
CA HIS A 165 25.65 -9.98 -6.25
C HIS A 165 25.21 -8.64 -6.87
N ARG A 166 25.81 -7.52 -6.44
CA ARG A 166 25.42 -6.16 -6.87
C ARG A 166 25.34 -6.01 -8.38
N LYS A 167 26.33 -6.52 -9.12
CA LYS A 167 26.36 -6.41 -10.58
C LYS A 167 25.16 -7.13 -11.23
N GLN A 168 24.77 -8.27 -10.68
CA GLN A 168 23.64 -9.05 -11.16
C GLN A 168 22.30 -8.36 -10.82
N LEU A 169 22.17 -7.78 -9.62
CA LEU A 169 21.02 -6.98 -9.21
C LEU A 169 20.79 -5.80 -10.17
N LEU A 170 21.81 -4.94 -10.30
CA LEU A 170 21.71 -3.74 -11.13
C LEU A 170 21.56 -4.07 -12.61
N GLY A 171 22.30 -5.08 -13.10
CA GLY A 171 22.15 -5.55 -14.48
C GLY A 171 20.76 -6.10 -14.77
N THR A 172 20.12 -6.78 -13.81
CA THR A 172 18.74 -7.27 -13.97
C THR A 172 17.75 -6.10 -13.99
N ARG A 173 17.89 -5.15 -13.05
CA ARG A 173 17.10 -3.91 -13.04
C ARG A 173 17.17 -3.19 -14.38
N ASP A 174 18.38 -2.98 -14.89
CA ASP A 174 18.60 -2.25 -16.14
C ASP A 174 18.00 -2.99 -17.33
N ARG A 175 18.17 -4.32 -17.38
CA ARG A 175 17.60 -5.13 -18.46
C ARG A 175 16.07 -5.13 -18.45
N VAL A 176 15.45 -5.28 -17.27
CA VAL A 176 13.99 -5.20 -17.10
C VAL A 176 13.50 -3.80 -17.50
N ASN A 177 14.13 -2.74 -17.01
CA ASN A 177 13.75 -1.38 -17.36
C ASN A 177 13.82 -1.11 -18.87
N THR A 178 14.88 -1.53 -19.55
CA THR A 178 14.99 -1.38 -21.00
C THR A 178 13.89 -2.14 -21.73
N TRP A 179 13.58 -3.37 -21.31
CA TRP A 179 12.51 -4.16 -21.94
C TRP A 179 11.15 -3.51 -21.75
N MET A 180 10.80 -3.12 -20.52
CA MET A 180 9.52 -2.46 -20.20
C MET A 180 9.39 -1.16 -21.01
N GLN A 181 10.43 -0.33 -21.07
CA GLN A 181 10.37 0.90 -21.89
C GLN A 181 10.17 0.63 -23.40
N GLY A 182 10.55 -0.55 -23.89
CA GLY A 182 10.33 -0.98 -25.26
C GLY A 182 8.97 -1.61 -25.54
N HIS A 183 8.20 -1.94 -24.50
CA HIS A 183 6.88 -2.59 -24.59
C HIS A 183 5.84 -1.86 -23.72
N PRO A 184 5.65 -0.55 -23.91
CA PRO A 184 4.84 0.22 -22.98
C PRO A 184 3.33 -0.08 -23.04
N GLU A 185 2.85 -0.67 -24.13
CA GLU A 185 1.49 -1.20 -24.30
C GLU A 185 1.19 -2.39 -23.40
N ASP A 186 2.20 -3.16 -22.99
CA ASP A 186 2.01 -4.39 -22.21
C ASP A 186 1.59 -4.09 -20.76
N TYR A 187 1.78 -2.87 -20.26
CA TYR A 187 1.51 -2.52 -18.86
C TYR A 187 0.81 -1.18 -18.66
N ARG A 188 0.15 -0.62 -19.69
CA ARG A 188 -0.41 0.74 -19.63
C ARG A 188 -1.84 0.87 -19.16
#